data_AF-A0A397F2V6-F1
#
_entry.id   AF-A0A397F2V6-F1
#
_cell.length_a   1.000
_cell.length_b   1.000
_cell.length_c   1.000
_cell.angle_alpha   90.00
_cell.angle_beta   90.00
_cell.angle_gamma   90.00
#
_symmetry.space_group_name_H-M   'P 1'
#
loop_
_entity.id
_entity.type
_entity.pdbx_description
1 polymer ?
#
loop_
_entity_poly.entity_id
_entity_poly.type
_entity_poly.pdbx_seq_one_letter_code
_entity_poly.pdbx_strand_id
1 'polypeptide(L)'
;MDSRHKIDIRDELDEQRTYRYMETLQLLKYQLPPDMDSFREGLSHGERYVVYPILYWALKNFNVHKKRAYLGRFLAPLQVPQEFLGNDSLNTMHEHYKALQNEFKGVHKQVEQLRTSKIRPGELRKEITQLEEESHQLSEKIAHLKKKTASETGFKDILEATSSLRKEQEEQAKLSERKRDQMMGLNMAEKRSREYEHRVSEMRAAINTDMQPDQLFDQLQSQVDRHRDILVNKFPAEFRIQQEKLQHLEVALNEPAKTEGDIADMEDEIQNLKSSIQNLTEQLNDAQRAAGDDKLAIFRQHANLQTKKLNDKLDELAAAKHEKQTLQRQLEEQEAKMAEVSGPKFMKREEFKQYANTLRNKTNQYKKMKAELAEITAESVVLHRTEQVLKSRDSDLDGLLKEIEATKGVMGYMDTQGKLNEISERNAQVNAFKGETLEEISRIVTDINQTLKERKNQLAPQIKDLRAVRQKYQEMEQTYLEKKAQYDNTAVGLETERIKLEQECAAFQDDCLREESQFHHLNCQIQIEIAKLDKVTQEEEFEKGNGKLLRDFRTFQELYKNKVNQQESLTKELRKQQKTLKTNLGDYVVQRGLFDQLLKLLQCKIKLTKSEQDITLKQDFTNADIAQFDVGGA
;
A
#
# COMPACT_ATOMS: atom_id res chain seq x y z
N MET A 1 18.41 -47.29 24.99
CA MET A 1 17.00 -46.85 25.05
C MET A 1 16.38 -47.13 26.42
N ASP A 2 16.75 -48.21 27.11
CA ASP A 2 16.42 -48.48 28.51
C ASP A 2 17.68 -49.01 29.21
N SER A 3 17.99 -48.54 30.42
CA SER A 3 19.18 -48.94 31.19
C SER A 3 19.16 -50.42 31.59
N ARG A 4 17.98 -51.04 31.67
CA ARG A 4 17.80 -52.47 31.98
C ARG A 4 18.36 -53.42 30.92
N HIS A 5 18.59 -52.92 29.71
CA HIS A 5 19.09 -53.72 28.59
C HIS A 5 20.59 -53.54 28.34
N LYS A 6 21.28 -52.81 29.22
CA LYS A 6 22.73 -52.60 29.18
C LYS A 6 23.44 -53.74 29.94
N ILE A 7 23.45 -54.92 29.33
CA ILE A 7 24.06 -56.16 29.84
C ILE A 7 25.20 -56.54 28.88
N ASP A 8 26.32 -57.02 29.42
CA ASP A 8 27.38 -57.58 28.58
C ASP A 8 26.88 -58.90 27.97
N ILE A 9 26.93 -58.97 26.64
CA ILE A 9 26.40 -60.09 25.85
C ILE A 9 27.20 -61.38 26.11
N ARG A 10 28.42 -61.26 26.65
CA ARG A 10 29.31 -62.38 26.97
C ARG A 10 28.93 -63.12 28.25
N ASP A 11 28.17 -62.47 29.13
CA ASP A 11 27.78 -63.00 30.44
C ASP A 11 26.35 -63.58 30.44
N GLU A 12 25.68 -63.59 29.28
CA GLU A 12 24.27 -63.99 29.12
C GLU A 12 24.16 -65.27 28.26
N LEU A 13 23.35 -66.24 28.69
CA LEU A 13 23.06 -67.45 27.91
C LEU A 13 22.33 -67.09 26.61
N ASP A 14 22.62 -67.80 25.50
CA ASP A 14 22.07 -67.48 24.18
C ASP A 14 20.52 -67.49 24.14
N GLU A 15 19.89 -68.37 24.90
CA GLU A 15 18.42 -68.45 25.05
C GLU A 15 17.86 -67.23 25.81
N GLN A 16 18.54 -66.80 26.87
CA GLN A 16 18.15 -65.63 27.69
C GLN A 16 18.31 -64.33 26.90
N ARG A 17 19.40 -64.21 26.12
CA ARG A 17 19.66 -63.11 25.20
C ARG A 17 18.57 -63.01 24.14
N THR A 18 18.22 -64.13 23.52
CA THR A 18 17.19 -64.20 22.48
C THR A 18 15.82 -63.81 23.05
N TYR A 19 15.48 -64.28 24.25
CA TYR A 19 14.24 -63.90 24.94
C TYR A 19 14.19 -62.39 25.24
N ARG A 20 15.28 -61.81 25.76
CA ARG A 20 15.40 -60.38 26.04
C ARG A 20 15.28 -59.51 24.78
N TYR A 21 15.90 -59.94 23.68
CA TYR A 21 15.77 -59.25 22.38
C TYR A 21 14.35 -59.35 21.83
N MET A 22 13.69 -60.50 21.98
CA MET A 22 12.30 -60.67 21.57
C MET A 22 11.35 -59.79 22.38
N GLU A 23 11.52 -59.73 23.71
CA GLU A 23 10.72 -58.89 24.60
C GLU A 23 10.88 -57.40 24.25
N THR A 24 12.11 -56.95 23.97
CA THR A 24 12.36 -55.56 23.55
C THR A 24 11.80 -55.25 22.17
N LEU A 25 11.91 -56.16 21.21
CA LEU A 25 11.32 -56.00 19.88
C LEU A 25 9.79 -55.94 19.94
N GLN A 26 9.16 -56.75 20.79
CA GLN A 26 7.73 -56.70 21.05
C GLN A 26 7.31 -55.38 21.73
N LEU A 27 8.07 -54.92 22.72
CA LEU A 27 7.84 -53.63 23.39
C LEU A 27 7.91 -52.45 22.42
N LEU A 28 8.87 -52.48 21.49
CA LEU A 28 9.03 -51.46 20.44
C LEU A 28 8.03 -51.61 19.28
N LYS A 29 7.21 -52.67 19.29
CA LYS A 29 6.25 -53.07 18.24
C LYS A 29 6.91 -53.29 16.89
N TYR A 30 7.99 -54.09 16.87
CA TYR A 30 8.53 -54.65 15.64
C TYR A 30 7.54 -55.66 15.04
N GLN A 31 7.40 -55.67 13.71
CA GLN A 31 6.57 -56.66 13.03
C GLN A 31 7.33 -57.99 13.00
N LEU A 32 6.91 -58.92 13.84
CA LEU A 32 7.53 -60.25 13.92
C LEU A 32 7.14 -61.08 12.69
N PRO A 33 8.09 -61.80 12.07
CA PRO A 33 7.79 -62.73 10.98
C PRO A 33 6.83 -63.85 11.40
N PRO A 34 6.06 -64.44 10.46
CA PRO A 34 5.13 -65.53 10.75
C PRO A 34 5.83 -66.82 11.21
N ASP A 35 7.07 -67.05 10.78
CA ASP A 35 7.92 -68.16 11.23
C ASP A 35 8.77 -67.72 12.43
N MET A 36 8.25 -68.00 13.63
CA MET A 36 8.85 -67.56 14.89
C MET A 36 10.02 -68.44 15.33
N ASP A 37 10.05 -69.71 14.92
CA ASP A 37 11.07 -70.67 15.35
C ASP A 37 12.37 -70.43 14.57
N SER A 38 12.28 -70.27 13.25
CA SER A 38 13.41 -69.85 12.40
C SER A 38 13.93 -68.45 12.78
N PHE A 39 13.03 -67.51 13.13
CA PHE A 39 13.43 -66.18 13.57
C PHE A 39 14.17 -66.18 14.92
N ARG A 40 13.76 -67.02 15.87
CA ARG A 40 14.46 -67.21 17.16
C ARG A 40 15.83 -67.85 16.96
N GLU A 41 15.91 -68.86 16.10
CA GLU A 41 17.17 -69.52 15.77
C GLU A 41 18.15 -68.55 15.08
N GLY A 42 17.68 -67.78 14.10
CA GLY A 42 18.51 -66.77 13.41
C GLY A 42 18.91 -65.58 14.29
N LEU A 43 18.10 -65.22 15.30
CA LEU A 43 18.45 -64.21 16.30
C LEU A 43 19.48 -64.74 17.30
N SER A 44 19.40 -66.03 17.67
CA SER A 44 20.36 -66.67 18.58
C SER A 44 21.75 -66.81 17.96
N HIS A 45 21.83 -67.21 16.68
CA HIS A 45 23.07 -67.36 15.91
C HIS A 45 23.59 -66.04 15.31
N GLY A 46 22.83 -64.94 15.41
CA GLY A 46 23.24 -63.63 14.92
C GLY A 46 23.30 -63.54 13.39
N GLU A 47 22.39 -64.20 12.70
CA GLU A 47 22.40 -64.27 11.24
C GLU A 47 22.15 -62.89 10.61
N ARG A 48 22.97 -62.54 9.62
CA ARG A 48 22.98 -61.19 9.02
C ARG A 48 21.63 -60.81 8.40
N TYR A 49 20.93 -61.77 7.81
CA TYR A 49 19.63 -61.52 7.17
C TYR A 49 18.49 -61.27 8.18
N VAL A 50 18.68 -61.63 9.45
CA VAL A 50 17.73 -61.34 10.54
C VAL A 50 18.11 -60.06 11.28
N VAL A 51 19.39 -59.90 11.62
CA VAL A 51 19.89 -58.77 12.44
C VAL A 51 19.92 -57.45 11.67
N TYR A 52 20.31 -57.45 10.39
CA TYR A 52 20.45 -56.20 9.62
C TYR A 52 19.12 -55.48 9.38
N PRO A 53 18.01 -56.17 9.03
CA PRO A 53 16.69 -55.53 8.96
C PRO A 53 16.24 -54.93 10.29
N ILE A 54 16.52 -55.61 11.40
CA ILE A 54 16.21 -55.12 12.75
C ILE A 54 16.99 -53.83 13.05
N LEU A 55 18.30 -53.81 12.75
CA LEU A 55 19.15 -52.63 12.93
C LEU A 55 18.70 -51.47 12.03
N TYR A 56 18.40 -51.73 10.76
CA TYR A 56 17.91 -50.71 9.83
C TYR A 56 16.59 -50.10 10.36
N TRP A 57 15.65 -50.94 10.81
CA TRP A 57 14.39 -50.50 11.39
C TRP A 57 14.57 -49.70 12.69
N ALA A 58 15.46 -50.14 13.57
CA ALA A 58 15.74 -49.50 14.86
C ALA A 58 16.46 -48.16 14.70
N LEU A 59 17.33 -48.03 13.70
CA LEU A 59 18.11 -46.80 13.46
C LEU A 59 17.33 -45.77 12.63
N LYS A 60 16.57 -46.21 11.61
CA LYS A 60 15.79 -45.31 10.74
C LYS A 60 14.84 -44.39 11.51
N ASN A 61 14.22 -44.90 12.57
CA ASN A 61 13.26 -44.18 13.42
C ASN A 61 13.69 -44.16 14.89
N PHE A 62 14.98 -43.97 15.16
CA PHE A 62 15.55 -44.06 16.52
C PHE A 62 14.82 -43.19 17.56
N ASN A 63 14.43 -41.96 17.20
CA ASN A 63 13.71 -41.05 18.10
C ASN A 63 12.31 -41.55 18.47
N VAL A 64 11.60 -42.16 17.52
CA VAL A 64 10.27 -42.76 17.75
C VAL A 64 10.40 -43.97 18.65
N HIS A 65 11.41 -44.81 18.42
CA HIS A 65 11.68 -46.00 19.24
C HIS A 65 12.14 -45.62 20.65
N LYS A 66 12.94 -44.57 20.80
CA LYS A 66 13.33 -44.00 22.10
C LYS A 66 12.09 -43.54 22.89
N LYS A 67 11.15 -42.86 22.23
CA LYS A 67 9.87 -42.48 22.83
C LYS A 67 9.02 -43.69 23.21
N ARG A 68 8.94 -44.72 22.36
CA ARG A 68 8.22 -45.97 22.65
C ARG A 68 8.82 -46.73 23.82
N ALA A 69 10.14 -46.84 23.90
CA ALA A 69 10.84 -47.46 25.03
C ALA A 69 10.55 -46.72 26.35
N TYR A 70 10.55 -45.37 26.31
CA TYR A 70 10.21 -44.54 27.45
C TYR A 70 8.75 -44.76 27.89
N LEU A 71 7.79 -44.71 26.95
CA LEU A 71 6.38 -44.95 27.26
C LEU A 71 6.10 -46.38 27.72
N GLY A 72 6.79 -47.38 27.15
CA GLY A 72 6.68 -48.78 27.52
C GLY A 72 7.01 -49.05 28.98
N ARG A 73 7.92 -48.28 29.59
CA ARG A 73 8.22 -48.40 31.02
C ARG A 73 7.05 -48.05 31.93
N PHE A 74 6.18 -47.12 31.51
CA PHE A 74 5.09 -46.59 32.35
C PHE A 74 3.70 -47.10 31.93
N LEU A 75 3.55 -47.51 30.67
CA LEU A 75 2.27 -47.91 30.06
C LEU A 75 2.18 -49.41 29.74
N ALA A 76 3.21 -50.21 30.03
CA ALA A 76 3.11 -51.66 29.89
C ALA A 76 2.00 -52.20 30.83
N PRO A 77 1.10 -53.06 30.33
CA PRO A 77 0.02 -53.60 31.15
C PRO A 77 0.60 -54.57 32.19
N LEU A 78 0.37 -54.29 33.47
CA LEU A 78 0.55 -55.28 34.53
C LEU A 78 -0.56 -56.33 34.40
N GLN A 79 -0.22 -57.55 34.03
CA GLN A 79 -1.16 -58.67 34.01
C GLN A 79 -1.40 -59.14 35.44
N VAL A 80 -2.50 -58.69 36.04
CA VAL A 80 -2.97 -59.20 37.34
C VAL A 80 -3.86 -60.42 37.04
N PRO A 81 -3.53 -61.63 37.53
CA PRO A 81 -4.36 -62.80 37.33
C PRO A 81 -5.78 -62.58 37.87
N GLN A 82 -6.80 -63.10 37.16
CA GLN A 82 -8.22 -62.87 37.48
C GLN A 82 -8.60 -63.36 38.89
N GLU A 83 -7.87 -64.31 39.46
CA GLU A 83 -8.08 -64.83 40.81
C GLU A 83 -7.85 -63.77 41.92
N PHE A 84 -6.97 -62.79 41.68
CA PHE A 84 -6.66 -61.71 42.63
C PHE A 84 -7.55 -60.47 42.44
N LEU A 85 -8.31 -60.40 41.34
CA LEU A 85 -9.27 -59.33 41.06
C LEU A 85 -10.60 -59.49 41.81
N GLY A 86 -10.83 -60.62 42.48
CA GLY A 86 -11.97 -60.83 43.37
C GLY A 86 -11.85 -60.12 44.74
N ASN A 87 -10.69 -59.53 45.05
CA ASN A 87 -10.51 -58.69 46.24
C ASN A 87 -10.80 -57.23 45.87
N ASP A 88 -11.88 -56.67 46.43
CA ASP A 88 -12.35 -55.31 46.14
C ASP A 88 -11.25 -54.23 46.32
N SER A 89 -10.37 -54.38 47.32
CA SER A 89 -9.29 -53.43 47.57
C SER A 89 -8.23 -53.43 46.46
N LEU A 90 -7.87 -54.61 45.94
CA LEU A 90 -6.93 -54.74 44.83
C LEU A 90 -7.54 -54.24 43.51
N ASN A 91 -8.84 -54.46 43.31
CA ASN A 91 -9.54 -53.96 42.14
C ASN A 91 -9.60 -52.42 42.12
N THR A 92 -9.95 -51.77 43.25
CA THR A 92 -9.91 -50.31 43.38
C THR A 92 -8.50 -49.74 43.14
N MET A 93 -7.46 -50.39 43.65
CA MET A 93 -6.07 -49.98 43.42
C MET A 93 -5.67 -50.11 41.95
N HIS A 94 -6.12 -51.17 41.27
CA HIS A 94 -5.88 -51.40 39.84
C HIS A 94 -6.62 -50.38 38.96
N GLU A 95 -7.84 -49.99 39.33
CA GLU A 95 -8.60 -48.91 38.68
C GLU A 95 -7.90 -47.55 38.86
N HIS A 96 -7.43 -47.25 40.08
CA HIS A 96 -6.67 -46.02 40.34
C HIS A 96 -5.35 -45.97 39.55
N TYR A 97 -4.64 -47.10 39.46
CA TYR A 97 -3.44 -47.22 38.62
C TYR A 97 -3.75 -46.95 37.14
N LYS A 98 -4.85 -47.50 36.59
CA LYS A 98 -5.27 -47.22 35.21
C LYS A 98 -5.66 -45.75 35.00
N ALA A 99 -6.29 -45.11 35.99
CA ALA A 99 -6.62 -43.69 35.94
C ALA A 99 -5.35 -42.83 35.85
N LEU A 100 -4.35 -43.08 36.70
CA LEU A 100 -3.04 -42.41 36.67
C LEU A 100 -2.29 -42.63 35.35
N GLN A 101 -2.36 -43.84 34.77
CA GLN A 101 -1.79 -44.10 33.44
C GLN A 101 -2.45 -43.25 32.35
N ASN A 102 -3.76 -43.02 32.43
CA ASN A 102 -4.48 -42.19 31.46
C ASN A 102 -4.20 -40.70 31.65
N GLU A 103 -4.09 -40.24 32.89
CA GLU A 103 -3.62 -38.89 33.21
C GLU A 103 -2.21 -38.65 32.66
N PHE A 104 -1.28 -39.58 32.88
CA PHE A 104 0.07 -39.53 32.34
C PHE A 104 0.08 -39.44 30.80
N LYS A 105 -0.77 -40.20 30.10
CA LYS A 105 -0.90 -40.09 28.63
C LYS A 105 -1.34 -38.69 28.20
N GLY A 106 -2.31 -38.11 28.91
CA GLY A 106 -2.81 -36.75 28.64
C GLY A 106 -1.73 -35.70 28.81
N VAL A 107 -1.06 -35.67 29.97
CA VAL A 107 0.01 -34.73 30.28
C VAL A 107 1.20 -34.91 29.34
N HIS A 108 1.64 -36.14 29.10
CA HIS A 108 2.75 -36.41 28.18
C HIS A 108 2.46 -35.92 26.75
N LYS A 109 1.22 -36.08 26.25
CA LYS A 109 0.82 -35.59 24.93
C LYS A 109 0.87 -34.07 24.85
N GLN A 110 0.41 -33.37 25.88
CA GLN A 110 0.49 -31.90 25.96
C GLN A 110 1.94 -31.41 25.98
N VAL A 111 2.79 -32.01 26.81
CA VAL A 111 4.22 -31.65 26.90
C VAL A 111 4.94 -31.88 25.57
N GLU A 112 4.64 -32.97 24.87
CA GLU A 112 5.22 -33.24 23.57
C GLU A 112 4.78 -32.21 22.52
N GLN A 113 3.49 -31.84 22.50
CA GLN A 113 2.97 -30.82 21.61
C GLN A 113 3.67 -29.47 21.83
N LEU A 114 3.89 -29.08 23.08
CA LEU A 114 4.63 -27.87 23.44
C LEU A 114 6.10 -27.95 23.01
N ARG A 115 6.76 -29.11 23.15
CA ARG A 115 8.16 -29.29 22.70
C ARG A 115 8.32 -29.32 21.19
N THR A 116 7.30 -29.74 20.45
CA THR A 116 7.29 -29.66 18.97
C THR A 116 6.90 -28.29 18.44
N SER A 117 6.39 -27.38 19.29
CA SER A 117 6.14 -26.00 18.89
C SER A 117 7.45 -25.37 18.43
N LYS A 118 7.45 -24.73 17.26
CA LYS A 118 8.64 -24.26 16.53
C LYS A 118 9.35 -23.06 17.19
N ILE A 119 9.08 -22.77 18.46
CA ILE A 119 9.79 -21.71 19.16
C ILE A 119 11.20 -22.27 19.42
N ARG A 120 12.19 -21.71 18.73
CA ARG A 120 13.62 -21.98 18.97
C ARG A 120 14.15 -20.92 19.93
N PRO A 121 13.93 -21.05 21.25
CA PRO A 121 14.32 -20.03 22.21
C PRO A 121 15.82 -19.75 22.20
N GLY A 122 16.65 -20.68 21.73
CA GLY A 122 18.09 -20.47 21.56
C GLY A 122 18.47 -19.51 20.43
N GLU A 123 17.69 -19.45 19.34
CA GLU A 123 17.92 -18.49 18.25
C GLU A 123 17.44 -17.08 18.66
N LEU A 124 16.25 -17.00 19.26
CA LEU A 124 15.72 -15.74 19.81
C LEU A 124 16.63 -15.15 20.89
N ARG A 125 17.19 -15.98 21.79
CA ARG A 125 18.15 -15.50 22.79
C ARG A 125 19.41 -14.91 22.16
N LYS A 126 19.93 -15.52 21.08
CA LYS A 126 21.10 -14.99 20.36
C LYS A 126 20.78 -13.66 19.69
N GLU A 127 19.62 -13.55 19.06
CA GLU A 127 19.16 -12.32 18.41
C GLU A 127 18.95 -11.20 19.44
N ILE A 128 18.34 -11.49 20.59
CA ILE A 128 18.19 -10.54 21.69
C ILE A 128 19.55 -10.06 22.17
N THR A 129 20.50 -10.96 22.44
CA THR A 129 21.86 -10.56 22.88
C THR A 129 22.57 -9.71 21.83
N GLN A 130 22.43 -10.04 20.54
CA GLN A 130 22.98 -9.23 19.46
C GLN A 130 22.37 -7.81 19.44
N LEU A 131 21.04 -7.70 19.54
CA LEU A 131 20.35 -6.41 19.55
C LEU A 131 20.69 -5.59 20.81
N GLU A 132 20.90 -6.24 21.96
CA GLU A 132 21.35 -5.60 23.19
C GLU A 132 22.78 -5.03 23.03
N GLU A 133 23.68 -5.79 22.41
CA GLU A 133 25.04 -5.32 22.10
C GLU A 133 25.04 -4.15 21.12
N GLU A 134 24.25 -4.21 20.04
CA GLU A 134 24.11 -3.13 19.06
C GLU A 134 23.52 -1.86 19.71
N SER A 135 22.51 -2.01 20.56
CA SER A 135 21.91 -0.90 21.33
C SER A 135 22.92 -0.26 22.28
N HIS A 136 23.76 -1.07 22.94
CA HIS A 136 24.82 -0.57 23.81
C HIS A 136 25.86 0.22 23.01
N GLN A 137 26.34 -0.32 21.89
CA GLN A 137 27.30 0.36 21.01
C GLN A 137 26.76 1.69 20.46
N LEU A 138 25.48 1.73 20.06
CA LEU A 138 24.83 2.96 19.62
C LEU A 138 24.73 3.98 20.75
N SER A 139 24.38 3.53 21.96
CA SER A 139 24.31 4.38 23.15
C SER A 139 25.67 4.97 23.51
N GLU A 140 26.75 4.18 23.44
CA GLU A 140 28.12 4.66 23.64
C GLU A 140 28.54 5.67 22.58
N LYS A 141 28.27 5.40 21.29
CA LYS A 141 28.53 6.37 20.21
C LYS A 141 27.78 7.68 20.43
N ILE A 142 26.50 7.62 20.82
CA ILE A 142 25.69 8.81 21.12
C ILE A 142 26.27 9.55 22.32
N ALA A 143 26.66 8.86 23.40
CA ALA A 143 27.26 9.48 24.58
C ALA A 143 28.60 10.16 24.24
N HIS A 144 29.42 9.51 23.43
CA HIS A 144 30.68 10.07 22.96
C HIS A 144 30.49 11.29 22.05
N LEU A 145 29.52 11.25 21.13
CA LEU A 145 29.14 12.39 20.30
C LEU A 145 28.63 13.55 21.16
N LYS A 146 27.70 13.30 22.09
CA LYS A 146 27.20 14.31 23.03
C LYS A 146 28.32 14.94 23.86
N LYS A 147 29.31 14.15 24.27
CA LYS A 147 30.47 14.65 25.02
C LYS A 147 31.36 15.55 24.16
N LYS A 148 31.58 15.21 22.89
CA LYS A 148 32.35 16.03 21.94
C LYS A 148 31.66 17.35 21.58
N THR A 149 30.33 17.33 21.49
CA THR A 149 29.55 18.50 21.03
C THR A 149 29.07 19.38 22.19
N ALA A 150 29.29 18.98 23.45
CA ALA A 150 28.90 19.75 24.63
C ALA A 150 29.63 21.11 24.77
N SER A 151 30.79 21.27 24.14
CA SER A 151 31.56 22.52 24.16
C SER A 151 31.20 23.50 23.04
N GLU A 152 30.37 23.10 22.08
CA GLU A 152 29.99 23.95 20.94
C GLU A 152 28.74 24.78 21.23
N THR A 153 28.89 26.11 21.26
CA THR A 153 27.78 27.05 21.47
C THR A 153 26.89 27.10 20.22
N GLY A 154 25.58 26.94 20.38
CA GLY A 154 24.61 26.91 19.26
C GLY A 154 24.47 25.55 18.58
N PHE A 155 25.21 24.52 19.02
CA PHE A 155 25.12 23.16 18.48
C PHE A 155 23.70 22.57 18.61
N LYS A 156 22.98 22.91 19.68
CA LYS A 156 21.61 22.43 19.91
C LYS A 156 20.65 22.87 18.79
N ASP A 157 20.72 24.12 18.38
CA ASP A 157 19.84 24.68 17.34
C ASP A 157 20.22 24.13 15.96
N ILE A 158 21.52 23.93 15.70
CA ILE A 158 22.02 23.27 14.48
C ILE A 158 21.62 21.79 14.45
N LEU A 159 21.68 21.08 15.58
CA LEU A 159 21.26 19.69 15.68
C LEU A 159 19.76 19.54 15.42
N GLU A 160 18.95 20.48 15.92
CA GLU A 160 17.50 20.49 15.68
C GLU A 160 17.18 20.78 14.20
N ALA A 161 17.85 21.76 13.59
CA ALA A 161 17.70 22.08 12.18
C ALA A 161 18.15 20.92 11.27
N THR A 162 19.30 20.29 11.57
CA THR A 162 19.83 19.15 10.79
C THR A 162 19.01 17.87 11.00
N SER A 163 18.49 17.63 12.20
CA SER A 163 17.55 16.54 12.49
C SER A 163 16.24 16.70 11.71
N SER A 164 15.69 17.92 11.69
CA SER A 164 14.51 18.25 10.89
C SER A 164 14.77 18.08 9.40
N LEU A 165 15.89 18.60 8.88
CA LEU A 165 16.28 18.41 7.48
C LEU A 165 16.44 16.92 7.11
N ARG A 166 17.06 16.12 7.99
CA ARG A 166 17.21 14.68 7.77
C ARG A 166 15.85 13.97 7.69
N LYS A 167 14.90 14.31 8.58
CA LYS A 167 13.55 13.77 8.54
C LYS A 167 12.83 14.13 7.24
N GLU A 168 12.92 15.39 6.82
CA GLU A 168 12.35 15.85 5.54
C GLU A 168 12.99 15.13 4.34
N GLN A 169 14.31 14.89 4.36
CA GLN A 169 15.00 14.11 3.33
C GLN A 169 14.56 12.63 3.31
N GLU A 170 14.39 12.00 4.48
CA GLU A 170 13.86 10.64 4.60
C GLU A 170 12.41 10.55 4.08
N GLU A 171 11.57 11.54 4.41
CA GLU A 171 10.20 11.61 3.88
C GLU A 171 10.19 11.86 2.37
N GLN A 172 11.03 12.76 1.86
CA GLN A 172 11.18 13.00 0.44
C GLN A 172 11.62 11.73 -0.30
N ALA A 173 12.56 10.95 0.26
CA ALA A 173 13.00 9.68 -0.29
C ALA A 173 11.84 8.66 -0.34
N LYS A 174 11.11 8.49 0.78
CA LYS A 174 9.92 7.60 0.85
C LYS A 174 8.83 8.02 -0.13
N LEU A 175 8.56 9.32 -0.26
CA LEU A 175 7.58 9.84 -1.21
C LEU A 175 8.03 9.62 -2.66
N SER A 176 9.33 9.76 -2.95
CA SER A 176 9.89 9.50 -4.27
C SER A 176 9.79 8.02 -4.67
N GLU A 177 10.04 7.10 -3.73
CA GLU A 177 9.88 5.66 -3.91
C GLU A 177 8.41 5.31 -4.15
N ARG A 178 7.50 5.78 -3.28
CA ARG A 178 6.05 5.60 -3.47
C ARG A 178 5.55 6.14 -4.80
N LYS A 179 6.04 7.31 -5.23
CA LYS A 179 5.70 7.89 -6.53
C LYS A 179 6.18 6.99 -7.67
N ARG A 180 7.39 6.45 -7.58
CA ARG A 180 7.94 5.52 -8.57
C ARG A 180 7.10 4.25 -8.65
N ASP A 181 6.70 3.68 -7.51
CA ASP A 181 5.85 2.50 -7.44
C ASP A 181 4.45 2.76 -8.02
N GLN A 182 3.85 3.89 -7.68
CA GLN A 182 2.55 4.31 -8.24
C GLN A 182 2.63 4.55 -9.75
N MET A 183 3.69 5.20 -10.25
CA MET A 183 3.92 5.37 -11.69
C MET A 183 4.12 4.02 -12.40
N MET A 184 4.86 3.10 -11.79
CA MET A 184 5.05 1.75 -12.34
C MET A 184 3.73 0.98 -12.38
N GLY A 185 2.92 1.08 -11.32
CA GLY A 185 1.58 0.51 -11.25
C GLY A 185 0.63 1.10 -12.30
N LEU A 186 0.64 2.43 -12.47
CA LEU A 186 -0.15 3.11 -13.50
C LEU A 186 0.27 2.65 -14.91
N ASN A 187 1.56 2.66 -15.21
CA ASN A 187 2.08 2.20 -16.51
C ASN A 187 1.69 0.74 -16.81
N MET A 188 1.74 -0.13 -15.79
CA MET A 188 1.32 -1.53 -15.94
C MET A 188 -0.19 -1.65 -16.17
N ALA A 189 -1.01 -0.86 -15.49
CA ALA A 189 -2.45 -0.80 -15.71
C ALA A 189 -2.80 -0.26 -17.11
N GLU A 190 -2.15 0.82 -17.55
CA GLU A 190 -2.31 1.39 -18.90
C GLU A 190 -1.90 0.40 -19.98
N LYS A 191 -0.76 -0.28 -19.82
CA LYS A 191 -0.33 -1.33 -20.74
C LYS A 191 -1.37 -2.45 -20.83
N ARG A 192 -1.94 -2.85 -19.70
CA ARG A 192 -3.00 -3.86 -19.65
C ARG A 192 -4.28 -3.40 -20.34
N SER A 193 -4.67 -2.13 -20.18
CA SER A 193 -5.82 -1.55 -20.90
C SER A 193 -5.60 -1.59 -22.41
N ARG A 194 -4.42 -1.15 -22.88
CA ARG A 194 -4.05 -1.19 -24.30
C ARG A 194 -4.05 -2.61 -24.85
N GLU A 195 -3.56 -3.59 -24.09
CA GLU A 195 -3.62 -5.00 -24.47
C GLU A 195 -5.07 -5.50 -24.60
N TYR A 196 -5.98 -5.11 -23.70
CA TYR A 196 -7.39 -5.46 -23.81
C TYR A 196 -8.09 -4.75 -24.99
N GLU A 197 -7.81 -3.47 -25.20
CA GLU A 197 -8.30 -2.71 -26.36
C GLU A 197 -7.85 -3.35 -27.68
N HIS A 198 -6.58 -3.77 -27.74
CA HIS A 198 -6.05 -4.48 -28.91
C HIS A 198 -6.76 -5.80 -29.14
N ARG A 199 -6.96 -6.63 -28.10
CA ARG A 199 -7.72 -7.89 -28.20
C ARG A 199 -9.17 -7.66 -28.66
N VAL A 200 -9.82 -6.62 -28.14
CA VAL A 200 -11.19 -6.27 -28.56
C VAL A 200 -11.20 -5.80 -30.02
N SER A 201 -10.19 -5.04 -30.45
CA SER A 201 -10.03 -4.63 -31.85
C SER A 201 -9.81 -5.83 -32.77
N GLU A 202 -8.92 -6.77 -32.39
CA GLU A 202 -8.70 -8.02 -33.12
C GLU A 202 -9.97 -8.86 -33.22
N MET A 203 -10.72 -9.03 -32.12
CA MET A 203 -12.01 -9.74 -32.14
C MET A 203 -13.05 -9.05 -33.04
N ARG A 204 -13.15 -7.72 -32.99
CA ARG A 204 -14.06 -6.96 -33.88
C ARG A 204 -13.65 -7.09 -35.33
N ALA A 205 -12.35 -7.09 -35.63
CA ALA A 205 -11.84 -7.33 -36.98
C ALA A 205 -12.18 -8.75 -37.44
N ALA A 206 -11.94 -9.77 -36.62
CA ALA A 206 -12.29 -11.15 -36.95
C ALA A 206 -13.79 -11.34 -37.25
N ILE A 207 -14.67 -10.70 -36.48
CA ILE A 207 -16.13 -10.69 -36.70
C ILE A 207 -16.49 -9.96 -38.00
N ASN A 208 -15.90 -8.79 -38.26
CA ASN A 208 -16.21 -8.00 -39.46
C ASN A 208 -15.71 -8.63 -40.77
N THR A 209 -14.75 -9.55 -40.69
CA THR A 209 -14.12 -10.16 -41.87
C THR A 209 -14.65 -11.57 -42.17
N ASP A 210 -15.67 -12.05 -41.44
CA ASP A 210 -16.20 -13.44 -41.54
C ASP A 210 -15.09 -14.49 -41.61
N MET A 211 -14.07 -14.33 -40.77
CA MET A 211 -12.86 -15.14 -40.81
C MET A 211 -13.20 -16.60 -40.45
N GLN A 212 -12.72 -17.55 -41.25
CA GLN A 212 -13.00 -18.97 -41.01
C GLN A 212 -12.35 -19.44 -39.70
N PRO A 213 -12.99 -20.37 -38.94
CA PRO A 213 -12.49 -20.86 -37.66
C PRO A 213 -11.04 -21.36 -37.70
N ASP A 214 -10.64 -22.03 -38.78
CA ASP A 214 -9.28 -22.55 -38.96
C ASP A 214 -8.22 -21.43 -39.05
N GLN A 215 -8.54 -20.32 -39.74
CA GLN A 215 -7.65 -19.16 -39.86
C GLN A 215 -7.50 -18.40 -38.54
N LEU A 216 -8.56 -18.37 -37.72
CA LEU A 216 -8.50 -17.83 -36.36
C LEU A 216 -7.63 -18.72 -35.46
N PHE A 217 -7.72 -20.04 -35.63
CA PHE A 217 -6.89 -21.00 -34.89
C PHE A 217 -5.40 -20.84 -35.24
N ASP A 218 -5.06 -20.70 -36.51
CA ASP A 218 -3.68 -20.47 -36.94
C ASP A 218 -3.09 -19.16 -36.38
N GLN A 219 -3.90 -18.09 -36.36
CA GLN A 219 -3.48 -16.82 -35.75
C GLN A 219 -3.27 -16.93 -34.25
N LEU A 220 -4.18 -17.60 -33.53
CA LEU A 220 -4.05 -17.86 -32.09
C LEU A 220 -2.83 -18.73 -31.80
N GLN A 221 -2.58 -19.76 -32.61
CA GLN A 221 -1.43 -20.63 -32.48
C GLN A 221 -0.12 -19.85 -32.68
N SER A 222 -0.06 -18.98 -33.69
CA SER A 222 1.07 -18.07 -33.89
C SER A 222 1.25 -17.06 -32.73
N GLN A 223 0.16 -16.57 -32.12
CA GLN A 223 0.24 -15.74 -30.92
C GLN A 223 0.78 -16.53 -29.71
N VAL A 224 0.31 -17.77 -29.50
CA VAL A 224 0.77 -18.66 -28.43
C VAL A 224 2.26 -18.98 -28.60
N ASP A 225 2.71 -19.29 -29.81
CA ASP A 225 4.12 -19.60 -30.07
C ASP A 225 5.01 -18.37 -29.84
N ARG A 226 4.55 -17.18 -30.23
CA ARG A 226 5.24 -15.91 -29.92
C ARG A 226 5.30 -15.64 -28.42
N HIS A 227 4.21 -15.83 -27.70
CA HIS A 227 4.19 -15.66 -26.24
C HIS A 227 5.08 -16.69 -25.54
N ARG A 228 5.12 -17.93 -26.06
CA ARG A 228 5.98 -18.99 -25.55
C ARG A 228 7.46 -18.66 -25.76
N ASP A 229 7.85 -18.15 -26.93
CA ASP A 229 9.22 -17.69 -27.18
C ASP A 229 9.61 -16.54 -26.23
N ILE A 230 8.71 -15.59 -26.00
CA ILE A 230 8.95 -14.48 -25.05
C ILE A 230 9.13 -15.03 -23.63
N LEU A 231 8.26 -15.93 -23.16
CA LEU A 231 8.27 -16.45 -21.80
C LEU A 231 9.43 -17.42 -21.53
N VAL A 232 9.79 -18.25 -22.50
CA VAL A 232 10.80 -19.31 -22.31
C VAL A 232 12.21 -18.80 -22.62
N ASN A 233 12.37 -17.94 -23.63
CA ASN A 233 13.69 -17.52 -24.09
C ASN A 233 14.01 -16.08 -23.67
N LYS A 234 13.14 -15.12 -24.01
CA LYS A 234 13.48 -13.68 -23.87
C LYS A 234 13.41 -13.18 -22.43
N PHE A 235 12.32 -13.43 -21.72
CA PHE A 235 12.14 -12.98 -20.34
C PHE A 235 13.16 -13.60 -19.37
N PRO A 236 13.48 -14.90 -19.42
CA PRO A 236 14.51 -15.46 -18.57
C PRO A 236 15.90 -14.87 -18.85
N ALA A 237 16.23 -14.62 -20.12
CA ALA A 237 17.48 -13.96 -20.50
C ALA A 237 17.54 -12.51 -19.99
N GLU A 238 16.48 -11.72 -20.19
CA GLU A 238 16.38 -10.35 -19.68
C GLU A 238 16.41 -10.30 -18.15
N PHE A 239 15.70 -11.22 -17.48
CA PHE A 239 15.70 -11.33 -16.03
C PHE A 239 17.10 -11.66 -15.49
N ARG A 240 17.81 -12.60 -16.13
CA ARG A 240 19.19 -12.92 -15.76
C ARG A 240 20.10 -11.70 -15.89
N ILE A 241 19.99 -10.96 -17.00
CA ILE A 241 20.77 -9.72 -17.21
C ILE A 241 20.45 -8.67 -16.14
N GLN A 242 19.18 -8.48 -15.78
CA GLN A 242 18.80 -7.52 -14.73
C GLN A 242 19.27 -7.97 -13.34
N GLN A 243 19.22 -9.28 -13.07
CA GLN A 243 19.69 -9.86 -11.81
C GLN A 243 21.21 -9.73 -11.68
N GLU A 244 21.96 -10.00 -12.76
CA GLU A 244 23.41 -9.77 -12.84
C GLU A 244 23.73 -8.29 -12.59
N LYS A 245 23.01 -7.36 -13.23
CA LYS A 245 23.17 -5.91 -12.99
C LYS A 245 22.89 -5.51 -11.53
N LEU A 246 21.82 -6.05 -10.95
CA LEU A 246 21.44 -5.76 -9.57
C LEU A 246 22.50 -6.28 -8.60
N GLN A 247 23.00 -7.51 -8.80
CA GLN A 247 24.12 -8.05 -8.03
C GLN A 247 25.38 -7.18 -8.16
N HIS A 248 25.72 -6.73 -9.37
CA HIS A 248 26.86 -5.82 -9.55
C HIS A 248 26.67 -4.49 -8.83
N LEU A 249 25.46 -3.92 -8.86
CA LEU A 249 25.15 -2.69 -8.14
C LEU A 249 25.16 -2.89 -6.63
N GLU A 250 24.62 -3.98 -6.11
CA GLU A 250 24.68 -4.33 -4.68
C GLU A 250 26.13 -4.52 -4.22
N VAL A 251 26.96 -5.21 -5.00
CA VAL A 251 28.39 -5.35 -4.72
C VAL A 251 29.06 -3.98 -4.71
N ALA A 252 28.80 -3.12 -5.70
CA ALA A 252 29.37 -1.77 -5.76
C ALA A 252 28.90 -0.86 -4.62
N LEU A 253 27.66 -1.02 -4.13
CA LEU A 253 27.11 -0.24 -3.02
C LEU A 253 27.67 -0.69 -1.66
N ASN A 254 27.98 -1.99 -1.54
CA ASN A 254 28.63 -2.58 -0.38
C ASN A 254 30.16 -2.47 -0.42
N GLU A 255 30.74 -2.09 -1.56
CA GLU A 255 32.16 -1.88 -1.70
C GLU A 255 32.55 -0.63 -0.90
N PRO A 256 33.55 -0.70 0.00
CA PRO A 256 34.03 0.48 0.69
C PRO A 256 34.53 1.51 -0.34
N ALA A 257 34.37 2.79 -0.03
CA ALA A 257 34.77 3.87 -0.93
C ALA A 257 36.24 3.68 -1.34
N LYS A 258 36.46 3.33 -2.63
CA LYS A 258 37.79 3.10 -3.18
C LYS A 258 38.60 4.37 -3.08
N THR A 259 39.81 4.25 -2.57
CA THR A 259 40.75 5.38 -2.55
C THR A 259 41.32 5.61 -3.95
N GLU A 260 41.85 6.81 -4.22
CA GLU A 260 42.48 7.14 -5.52
C GLU A 260 43.58 6.15 -5.90
N GLY A 261 44.28 5.56 -4.92
CA GLY A 261 45.27 4.50 -5.13
C GLY A 261 44.68 3.19 -5.64
N ASP A 262 43.54 2.76 -5.08
CA ASP A 262 42.87 1.52 -5.52
C ASP A 262 42.34 1.64 -6.95
N ILE A 263 41.94 2.85 -7.37
CA ILE A 263 41.51 3.12 -8.75
C ILE A 263 42.70 3.05 -9.70
N ALA A 264 43.85 3.62 -9.32
CA ALA A 264 45.06 3.54 -10.13
C ALA A 264 45.55 2.09 -10.30
N ASP A 265 45.53 1.29 -9.25
CA ASP A 265 45.91 -0.13 -9.30
C ASP A 265 44.98 -0.94 -10.22
N MET A 266 43.66 -0.67 -10.18
CA MET A 266 42.70 -1.31 -11.10
C MET A 266 42.88 -0.83 -12.54
N GLU A 267 43.21 0.43 -12.78
CA GLU A 267 43.50 0.95 -14.12
C GLU A 267 44.76 0.31 -14.71
N ASP A 268 45.78 0.10 -13.89
CA ASP A 268 47.00 -0.62 -14.25
C ASP A 268 46.72 -2.11 -14.51
N GLU A 269 45.89 -2.78 -13.71
CA GLU A 269 45.44 -4.15 -14.01
C GLU A 269 44.64 -4.24 -15.31
N ILE A 270 43.76 -3.27 -15.59
CA ILE A 270 43.01 -3.22 -16.85
C ILE A 270 43.95 -3.00 -18.04
N GLN A 271 44.95 -2.13 -17.91
CA GLN A 271 46.01 -1.93 -18.92
C GLN A 271 46.82 -3.21 -19.17
N ASN A 272 47.21 -3.90 -18.09
CA ASN A 272 47.96 -5.15 -18.15
C ASN A 272 47.12 -6.28 -18.79
N LEU A 273 45.84 -6.38 -18.45
CA LEU A 273 44.93 -7.35 -19.07
C LEU A 273 44.65 -7.01 -20.53
N LYS A 274 44.45 -5.74 -20.89
CA LYS A 274 44.26 -5.31 -22.29
C LYS A 274 45.49 -5.62 -23.15
N SER A 275 46.69 -5.32 -22.65
CA SER A 275 47.94 -5.64 -23.35
C SER A 275 48.14 -7.15 -23.45
N SER A 276 47.79 -7.92 -22.41
CA SER A 276 47.84 -9.38 -22.46
C SER A 276 46.83 -9.98 -23.45
N ILE A 277 45.60 -9.44 -23.51
CA ILE A 277 44.60 -9.81 -24.52
C ILE A 277 45.09 -9.47 -25.92
N GLN A 278 45.67 -8.28 -26.14
CA GLN A 278 46.26 -7.90 -27.42
C GLN A 278 47.41 -8.82 -27.84
N ASN A 279 48.33 -9.11 -26.93
CA ASN A 279 49.43 -10.04 -27.18
C ASN A 279 48.92 -11.45 -27.50
N LEU A 280 47.92 -11.95 -26.76
CA LEU A 280 47.30 -13.24 -27.04
C LEU A 280 46.54 -13.24 -28.37
N THR A 281 45.85 -12.16 -28.73
CA THR A 281 45.18 -12.05 -30.04
C THR A 281 46.17 -11.94 -31.19
N GLU A 282 47.28 -11.22 -31.03
CA GLU A 282 48.37 -11.20 -32.00
C GLU A 282 49.02 -12.57 -32.13
N GLN A 283 49.32 -13.27 -31.04
CA GLN A 283 49.84 -14.64 -31.07
C GLN A 283 48.84 -15.60 -31.74
N LEU A 284 47.54 -15.45 -31.50
CA LEU A 284 46.50 -16.26 -32.14
C LEU A 284 46.41 -15.95 -33.64
N ASN A 285 46.54 -14.68 -34.04
CA ASN A 285 46.56 -14.26 -35.43
C ASN A 285 47.83 -14.75 -36.15
N ASP A 286 48.98 -14.69 -35.50
CA ASP A 286 50.25 -15.15 -36.06
C ASP A 286 50.32 -16.68 -36.15
N ALA A 287 49.79 -17.40 -35.15
CA ALA A 287 49.62 -18.85 -35.21
C ALA A 287 48.63 -19.26 -36.32
N GLN A 288 47.55 -18.51 -36.53
CA GLN A 288 46.61 -18.75 -37.63
C GLN A 288 47.22 -18.44 -39.01
N ARG A 289 48.05 -17.40 -39.12
CA ARG A 289 48.82 -17.09 -40.35
C ARG A 289 49.86 -18.17 -40.66
N ALA A 290 50.56 -18.67 -39.63
CA ALA A 290 51.56 -19.73 -39.77
C ALA A 290 50.93 -21.10 -40.09
N ALA A 291 49.72 -21.37 -39.63
CA ALA A 291 48.97 -22.60 -39.92
C ALA A 291 48.33 -22.62 -41.33
N GLY A 292 48.37 -21.51 -42.08
CA GLY A 292 47.82 -21.42 -43.44
C GLY A 292 46.30 -21.60 -43.53
N ASP A 293 45.57 -21.48 -42.41
CA ASP A 293 44.12 -21.69 -42.37
C ASP A 293 43.35 -20.36 -42.52
N ASP A 294 43.45 -19.77 -43.71
CA ASP A 294 42.73 -18.55 -44.10
C ASP A 294 41.24 -18.83 -44.41
N LYS A 295 40.79 -20.08 -44.33
CA LYS A 295 39.38 -20.45 -44.59
C LYS A 295 38.45 -19.92 -43.49
N LEU A 296 38.85 -19.99 -42.22
CA LEU A 296 38.10 -19.44 -41.10
C LEU A 296 38.07 -17.91 -41.11
N ALA A 297 39.09 -17.25 -41.66
CA ALA A 297 39.10 -15.80 -41.81
C ALA A 297 37.98 -15.32 -42.76
N ILE A 298 37.76 -16.03 -43.87
CA ILE A 298 36.65 -15.77 -44.79
C ILE A 298 35.30 -15.96 -44.08
N PHE A 299 35.14 -17.03 -43.28
CA PHE A 299 33.91 -17.24 -42.52
C PHE A 299 33.68 -16.19 -41.42
N ARG A 300 34.74 -15.71 -40.75
CA ARG A 300 34.66 -14.60 -39.79
C ARG A 300 34.33 -13.28 -40.47
N GLN A 301 34.91 -13.01 -41.62
CA GLN A 301 34.62 -11.81 -42.41
C GLN A 301 33.20 -11.85 -42.95
N HIS A 302 32.75 -13.02 -43.42
CA HIS A 302 31.37 -13.24 -43.84
C HIS A 302 30.41 -13.13 -42.66
N ALA A 303 30.72 -13.69 -41.49
CA ALA A 303 29.93 -13.53 -40.27
C ALA A 303 29.85 -12.05 -39.86
N ASN A 304 30.95 -11.32 -39.84
CA ASN A 304 30.96 -9.88 -39.54
C ASN A 304 30.14 -9.07 -40.55
N LEU A 305 30.22 -9.39 -41.85
CA LEU A 305 29.40 -8.76 -42.87
C LEU A 305 27.91 -9.06 -42.66
N GLN A 306 27.55 -10.29 -42.30
CA GLN A 306 26.18 -10.68 -42.03
C GLN A 306 25.65 -10.05 -40.73
N THR A 307 26.46 -9.97 -39.68
CA THR A 307 26.13 -9.25 -38.44
C THR A 307 25.94 -7.77 -38.71
N LYS A 308 26.79 -7.16 -39.54
CA LYS A 308 26.64 -5.75 -39.94
C LYS A 308 25.35 -5.53 -40.72
N LYS A 309 25.05 -6.38 -41.71
CA LYS A 309 23.77 -6.34 -42.44
C LYS A 309 22.56 -6.56 -41.53
N LEU A 310 22.66 -7.46 -40.55
CA LEU A 310 21.61 -7.69 -39.55
C LEU A 310 21.40 -6.44 -38.70
N ASN A 311 22.48 -5.82 -38.22
CA ASN A 311 22.42 -4.59 -37.44
C ASN A 311 21.84 -3.44 -38.27
N ASP A 312 22.30 -3.24 -39.51
CA ASP A 312 21.74 -2.23 -40.42
C ASP A 312 20.22 -2.44 -40.63
N LYS A 313 19.78 -3.70 -40.74
CA LYS A 313 18.34 -4.03 -40.84
C LYS A 313 17.57 -3.86 -39.54
N LEU A 314 18.20 -4.12 -38.40
CA LEU A 314 17.62 -3.85 -37.08
C LEU A 314 17.47 -2.34 -36.84
N ASP A 315 18.44 -1.54 -37.27
CA ASP A 315 18.41 -0.08 -37.20
C ASP A 315 17.35 0.49 -38.14
N GLU A 316 17.24 -0.02 -39.37
CA GLU A 316 16.17 0.34 -40.30
C GLU A 316 14.78 -0.02 -39.74
N LEU A 317 14.63 -1.19 -39.11
CA LEU A 317 13.40 -1.60 -38.43
C LEU A 317 13.09 -0.72 -37.21
N ALA A 318 14.10 -0.33 -36.44
CA ALA A 318 13.95 0.57 -35.30
C ALA A 318 13.52 1.97 -35.76
N ALA A 319 14.14 2.49 -36.82
CA ALA A 319 13.76 3.76 -37.45
C ALA A 319 12.32 3.73 -37.96
N ALA A 320 11.93 2.67 -38.69
CA ALA A 320 10.55 2.51 -39.18
C ALA A 320 9.53 2.37 -38.04
N LYS A 321 9.89 1.69 -36.94
CA LYS A 321 9.04 1.60 -35.73
C LYS A 321 8.88 2.96 -35.06
N HIS A 322 9.97 3.71 -34.93
CA HIS A 322 9.94 5.06 -34.38
C HIS A 322 9.10 5.99 -35.26
N GLU A 323 9.28 5.93 -36.58
CA GLU A 323 8.49 6.70 -37.54
C GLU A 323 7.00 6.34 -37.43
N LYS A 324 6.64 5.05 -37.38
CA LYS A 324 5.26 4.61 -37.13
C LYS A 324 4.70 5.20 -35.82
N GLN A 325 5.48 5.17 -34.74
CA GLN A 325 5.04 5.72 -33.45
C GLN A 325 4.85 7.24 -33.52
N THR A 326 5.74 7.96 -34.21
CA THR A 326 5.60 9.41 -34.41
C THR A 326 4.38 9.76 -35.27
N LEU A 327 4.16 9.02 -36.36
CA LEU A 327 2.97 9.19 -37.22
C LEU A 327 1.70 8.87 -36.45
N GLN A 328 1.69 7.83 -35.63
CA GLN A 328 0.53 7.46 -34.80
C GLN A 328 0.21 8.54 -33.77
N ARG A 329 1.23 9.10 -33.09
CA ARG A 329 1.04 10.23 -32.18
C ARG A 329 0.55 11.49 -32.91
N GLN A 330 1.07 11.77 -34.11
CA GLN A 330 0.57 12.87 -34.93
C GLN A 330 -0.88 12.64 -35.35
N LEU A 331 -1.27 11.40 -35.64
CA LEU A 331 -2.64 11.02 -35.99
C LEU A 331 -3.58 11.24 -34.81
N GLU A 332 -3.20 10.79 -33.61
CA GLU A 332 -3.94 11.03 -32.36
C GLU A 332 -4.07 12.53 -32.04
N GLU A 333 -3.00 13.31 -32.25
CA GLU A 333 -3.02 14.76 -32.05
C GLU A 333 -3.91 15.47 -33.07
N GLN A 334 -3.89 15.04 -34.33
CA GLN A 334 -4.77 15.56 -35.38
C GLN A 334 -6.23 15.14 -35.14
N GLU A 335 -6.49 13.92 -34.66
CA GLU A 335 -7.82 13.46 -34.27
C GLU A 335 -8.35 14.25 -33.07
N ALA A 336 -7.52 14.53 -32.06
CA ALA A 336 -7.88 15.37 -30.92
C ALA A 336 -8.18 16.82 -31.36
N LYS A 337 -7.33 17.41 -32.22
CA LYS A 337 -7.58 18.73 -32.82
C LYS A 337 -8.84 18.75 -33.68
N MET A 338 -9.09 17.70 -34.46
CA MET A 338 -10.31 17.55 -35.24
C MET A 338 -11.53 17.43 -34.32
N ALA A 339 -11.45 16.70 -33.21
CA ALA A 339 -12.53 16.61 -32.23
C ALA A 339 -12.81 17.95 -31.54
N GLU A 340 -11.78 18.76 -31.29
CA GLU A 340 -11.88 20.09 -30.69
C GLU A 340 -12.45 21.14 -31.66
N VAL A 341 -12.03 21.10 -32.93
CA VAL A 341 -12.52 21.99 -34.01
C VAL A 341 -13.90 21.59 -34.50
N SER A 342 -14.22 20.30 -34.48
CA SER A 342 -15.47 19.72 -34.99
C SER A 342 -16.64 19.83 -34.02
N GLY A 343 -16.75 20.92 -33.25
CA GLY A 343 -17.96 21.26 -32.49
C GLY A 343 -19.25 21.03 -33.31
N PRO A 344 -20.45 20.98 -32.69
CA PRO A 344 -21.60 20.09 -32.99
C PRO A 344 -22.25 20.09 -34.41
N LYS A 345 -21.62 20.64 -35.44
CA LYS A 345 -22.08 20.65 -36.84
C LYS A 345 -20.94 20.41 -37.84
N PHE A 346 -20.34 19.23 -37.82
CA PHE A 346 -19.55 18.76 -38.97
C PHE A 346 -20.43 17.85 -39.83
N MET A 347 -20.87 18.36 -40.99
CA MET A 347 -21.58 17.55 -41.98
C MET A 347 -20.57 16.80 -42.85
N LYS A 348 -20.72 15.47 -42.95
CA LYS A 348 -19.88 14.65 -43.83
C LYS A 348 -20.10 15.03 -45.31
N ARG A 349 -19.15 14.71 -46.18
CA ARG A 349 -19.19 15.06 -47.63
C ARG A 349 -20.49 14.62 -48.32
N GLU A 350 -21.08 13.50 -47.90
CA GLU A 350 -22.38 13.04 -48.40
C GLU A 350 -23.55 13.84 -47.84
N GLU A 351 -23.53 14.16 -46.55
CA GLU A 351 -24.56 15.00 -45.90
C GLU A 351 -24.56 16.42 -46.48
N PHE A 352 -23.38 16.96 -46.82
CA PHE A 352 -23.28 18.24 -47.52
C PHE A 352 -23.84 18.18 -48.95
N LYS A 353 -23.61 17.08 -49.68
CA LYS A 353 -24.23 16.86 -51.01
C LYS A 353 -25.76 16.76 -50.91
N GLN A 354 -26.27 16.05 -49.92
CA GLN A 354 -27.70 15.95 -49.67
C GLN A 354 -28.28 17.32 -49.28
N TYR A 355 -27.58 18.09 -48.44
CA TYR A 355 -27.97 19.44 -48.10
C TYR A 355 -27.98 20.38 -49.32
N ALA A 356 -26.94 20.35 -50.16
CA ALA A 356 -26.90 21.13 -51.41
C ALA A 356 -28.02 20.75 -52.39
N ASN A 357 -28.35 19.46 -52.50
CA ASN A 357 -29.47 18.97 -53.31
C ASN A 357 -30.83 19.43 -52.76
N THR A 358 -31.03 19.37 -51.44
CA THR A 358 -32.27 19.88 -50.83
C THR A 358 -32.40 21.40 -51.00
N LEU A 359 -31.30 22.14 -50.94
CA LEU A 359 -31.29 23.58 -51.21
C LEU A 359 -31.67 23.85 -52.66
N ARG A 360 -31.08 23.13 -53.62
CA ARG A 360 -31.38 23.27 -55.06
C ARG A 360 -32.84 22.92 -55.37
N ASN A 361 -33.37 21.87 -54.75
CA ASN A 361 -34.78 21.49 -54.88
C ASN A 361 -35.70 22.59 -54.32
N LYS A 362 -35.38 23.16 -53.16
CA LYS A 362 -36.13 24.30 -52.59
C LYS A 362 -36.06 25.55 -53.49
N THR A 363 -34.91 25.85 -54.08
CA THR A 363 -34.78 26.96 -55.04
C THR A 363 -35.60 26.73 -56.31
N ASN A 364 -35.63 25.51 -56.82
CA ASN A 364 -36.45 25.17 -57.99
C ASN A 364 -37.95 25.25 -57.66
N GLN A 365 -38.36 24.79 -56.48
CA GLN A 365 -39.74 24.89 -56.02
C GLN A 365 -40.17 26.35 -55.87
N TYR A 366 -39.31 27.21 -55.32
CA TYR A 366 -39.53 28.65 -55.25
C TYR A 366 -39.73 29.27 -56.63
N LYS A 367 -38.87 28.94 -57.60
CA LYS A 367 -39.00 29.44 -58.98
C LYS A 367 -40.30 28.99 -59.65
N LYS A 368 -40.73 27.75 -59.41
CA LYS A 368 -41.98 27.20 -59.95
C LYS A 368 -43.20 27.94 -59.37
N MET A 369 -43.27 28.09 -58.05
CA MET A 369 -44.38 28.82 -57.42
C MET A 369 -44.42 30.29 -57.83
N LYS A 370 -43.25 30.91 -58.07
CA LYS A 370 -43.18 32.28 -58.61
C LYS A 370 -43.74 32.37 -60.04
N ALA A 371 -43.55 31.36 -60.87
CA ALA A 371 -44.11 31.32 -62.22
C ALA A 371 -45.63 31.09 -62.21
N GLU A 372 -46.11 30.17 -61.37
CA GLU A 372 -47.55 29.93 -61.18
C GLU A 372 -48.27 31.19 -60.69
N LEU A 373 -47.67 31.95 -59.76
CA LEU A 373 -48.20 33.24 -59.34
C LEU A 373 -48.26 34.26 -60.48
N ALA A 374 -47.25 34.31 -61.35
CA ALA A 374 -47.24 35.22 -62.49
C ALA A 374 -48.37 34.89 -63.49
N GLU A 375 -48.65 33.60 -63.70
CA GLU A 375 -49.72 33.13 -64.58
C GLU A 375 -51.11 33.51 -64.04
N ILE A 376 -51.37 33.29 -62.75
CA ILE A 376 -52.61 33.70 -62.08
C ILE A 376 -52.81 35.23 -62.18
N THR A 377 -51.73 36.01 -62.00
CA THR A 377 -51.84 37.47 -62.16
C THR A 377 -52.18 37.89 -63.59
N ALA A 378 -51.67 37.18 -64.59
CA ALA A 378 -51.99 37.44 -65.99
C ALA A 378 -53.46 37.09 -66.32
N GLU A 379 -53.96 35.95 -65.81
CA GLU A 379 -55.36 35.55 -65.98
C GLU A 379 -56.33 36.54 -65.31
N SER A 380 -55.98 37.08 -64.14
CA SER A 380 -56.77 38.12 -63.48
C SER A 380 -56.92 39.38 -64.34
N VAL A 381 -55.86 39.78 -65.04
CA VAL A 381 -55.91 40.93 -65.97
C VAL A 381 -56.81 40.64 -67.18
N VAL A 382 -56.77 39.42 -67.71
CA VAL A 382 -57.66 39.00 -68.81
C VAL A 382 -59.11 38.98 -68.34
N LEU A 383 -59.40 38.42 -67.16
CA LEU A 383 -60.74 38.39 -66.57
C LEU A 383 -61.29 39.80 -66.36
N HIS A 384 -60.48 40.72 -65.83
CA HIS A 384 -60.90 42.10 -65.65
C HIS A 384 -61.21 42.79 -66.99
N ARG A 385 -60.42 42.51 -68.04
CA ARG A 385 -60.71 42.99 -69.40
C ARG A 385 -62.01 42.39 -69.96
N THR A 386 -62.29 41.11 -69.71
CA THR A 386 -63.55 40.48 -70.14
C THR A 386 -64.76 41.03 -69.40
N GLU A 387 -64.63 41.32 -68.10
CA GLU A 387 -65.65 41.98 -67.28
C GLU A 387 -66.00 43.36 -67.85
N GLN A 388 -64.98 44.14 -68.21
CA GLN A 388 -65.16 45.47 -68.78
C GLN A 388 -65.87 45.43 -70.15
N VAL A 389 -65.56 44.43 -70.98
CA VAL A 389 -66.24 44.21 -72.28
C VAL A 389 -67.71 43.84 -72.07
N LEU A 390 -68.03 42.99 -71.09
CA LEU A 390 -69.42 42.63 -70.76
C LEU A 390 -70.21 43.85 -70.27
N LYS A 391 -69.64 44.65 -69.36
CA LYS A 391 -70.24 45.90 -68.89
C LYS A 391 -70.47 46.92 -70.03
N SER A 392 -69.62 46.93 -71.04
CA SER A 392 -69.80 47.79 -72.22
C SER A 392 -70.90 47.34 -73.17
N ARG A 393 -71.37 46.08 -73.07
CA ARG A 393 -72.44 45.52 -73.91
C ARG A 393 -73.84 45.64 -73.30
N ASP A 394 -73.96 45.84 -71.99
CA ASP A 394 -75.23 45.93 -71.23
C ASP A 394 -75.47 47.34 -70.62
N SER A 395 -75.56 48.38 -71.45
CA SER A 395 -75.73 49.77 -70.98
C SER A 395 -77.18 50.24 -70.80
N ASP A 396 -78.21 49.42 -71.06
CA ASP A 396 -79.63 49.85 -71.09
C ASP A 396 -80.55 49.13 -70.07
N LEU A 397 -80.00 48.69 -68.94
CA LEU A 397 -80.79 48.11 -67.83
C LEU A 397 -81.73 49.14 -67.15
N ASP A 398 -81.32 50.41 -67.08
CA ASP A 398 -82.09 51.50 -66.49
C ASP A 398 -83.30 51.93 -67.34
N GLY A 399 -83.25 51.71 -68.66
CA GLY A 399 -84.37 51.96 -69.57
C GLY A 399 -85.47 50.90 -69.43
N LEU A 400 -85.07 49.63 -69.36
CA LEU A 400 -85.99 48.49 -69.24
C LEU A 400 -86.75 48.49 -67.89
N LEU A 401 -86.09 48.93 -66.82
CA LEU A 401 -86.68 49.02 -65.48
C LEU A 401 -87.74 50.13 -65.39
N LYS A 402 -87.53 51.28 -66.05
CA LYS A 402 -88.53 52.36 -66.14
C LYS A 402 -89.77 51.96 -66.95
N GLU A 403 -89.61 51.14 -67.97
CA GLU A 403 -90.73 50.57 -68.75
C GLU A 403 -91.57 49.56 -67.94
N ILE A 404 -90.92 48.78 -67.07
CA ILE A 404 -91.58 47.82 -66.18
C ILE A 404 -92.33 48.51 -65.02
N GLU A 405 -91.83 49.65 -64.53
CA GLU A 405 -92.50 50.47 -63.52
C GLU A 405 -93.76 51.17 -64.08
N ALA A 406 -93.70 51.63 -65.33
CA ALA A 406 -94.84 52.23 -66.03
C ALA A 406 -95.96 51.20 -66.32
N THR A 407 -95.60 49.95 -66.63
CA THR A 407 -96.56 48.88 -66.92
C THR A 407 -97.26 48.30 -65.70
N LYS A 408 -96.73 48.53 -64.48
CA LYS A 408 -97.31 48.02 -63.22
C LYS A 408 -98.05 49.06 -62.37
N GLY A 409 -98.21 50.29 -62.85
CA GLY A 409 -99.16 51.26 -62.28
C GLY A 409 -98.84 51.76 -60.87
N VAL A 410 -97.56 51.78 -60.46
CA VAL A 410 -97.13 52.31 -59.16
C VAL A 410 -96.17 53.48 -59.41
N MET A 411 -96.70 54.70 -59.38
CA MET A 411 -95.87 55.91 -59.29
C MET A 411 -95.64 56.28 -57.83
N GLY A 412 -94.38 56.51 -57.45
CA GLY A 412 -94.00 56.98 -56.12
C GLY A 412 -93.25 55.98 -55.22
N TYR A 413 -92.93 54.77 -55.69
CA TYR A 413 -92.10 53.81 -54.93
C TYR A 413 -90.63 54.24 -54.84
N MET A 414 -90.13 55.02 -55.81
CA MET A 414 -88.75 55.51 -55.83
C MET A 414 -88.44 56.58 -54.78
N ASP A 415 -89.41 57.39 -54.35
CA ASP A 415 -89.15 58.43 -53.33
C ASP A 415 -89.08 57.85 -51.91
N THR A 416 -89.82 56.78 -51.65
CA THR A 416 -89.65 55.98 -50.43
C THR A 416 -88.43 55.06 -50.52
N GLN A 417 -88.06 54.59 -51.72
CA GLN A 417 -86.77 53.91 -51.98
C GLN A 417 -85.58 54.87 -51.78
N GLY A 418 -85.69 56.16 -52.10
CA GLY A 418 -84.61 57.14 -51.94
C GLY A 418 -84.24 57.37 -50.48
N LYS A 419 -85.24 57.51 -49.60
CA LYS A 419 -85.01 57.63 -48.15
C LYS A 419 -84.57 56.30 -47.53
N LEU A 420 -85.04 55.17 -48.06
CA LEU A 420 -84.52 53.86 -47.68
C LEU A 420 -83.10 53.64 -48.21
N ASN A 421 -82.74 54.20 -49.37
CA ASN A 421 -81.43 54.11 -50.00
C ASN A 421 -80.41 54.99 -49.29
N GLU A 422 -80.76 56.15 -48.73
CA GLU A 422 -79.82 56.90 -47.88
C GLU A 422 -79.54 56.19 -46.54
N ILE A 423 -80.58 55.59 -45.94
CA ILE A 423 -80.43 54.78 -44.71
C ILE A 423 -79.72 53.46 -45.04
N SER A 424 -79.97 52.88 -46.21
CA SER A 424 -79.33 51.67 -46.73
C SER A 424 -77.92 51.94 -47.24
N GLU A 425 -77.57 53.13 -47.74
CA GLU A 425 -76.21 53.53 -48.09
C GLU A 425 -75.38 53.76 -46.84
N ARG A 426 -75.94 54.43 -45.82
CA ARG A 426 -75.25 54.53 -44.52
C ARG A 426 -75.13 53.16 -43.84
N ASN A 427 -76.15 52.31 -43.88
CA ASN A 427 -76.03 50.94 -43.36
C ASN A 427 -75.13 50.06 -44.22
N ALA A 428 -75.07 50.24 -45.54
CA ALA A 428 -74.20 49.50 -46.46
C ALA A 428 -72.76 49.96 -46.31
N GLN A 429 -72.49 51.24 -46.07
CA GLN A 429 -71.15 51.73 -45.73
C GLN A 429 -70.71 51.23 -44.36
N VAL A 430 -71.58 51.26 -43.35
CA VAL A 430 -71.28 50.69 -42.02
C VAL A 430 -71.16 49.17 -42.08
N ASN A 431 -71.94 48.47 -42.90
CA ASN A 431 -71.83 47.02 -43.11
C ASN A 431 -70.66 46.63 -44.00
N ALA A 432 -70.24 47.47 -44.95
CA ALA A 432 -69.04 47.27 -45.74
C ALA A 432 -67.81 47.47 -44.85
N PHE A 433 -67.79 48.52 -44.01
CA PHE A 433 -66.70 48.73 -43.06
C PHE A 433 -66.68 47.64 -41.97
N LYS A 434 -67.84 47.18 -41.49
CA LYS A 434 -67.94 46.00 -40.61
C LYS A 434 -67.55 44.71 -41.33
N GLY A 435 -67.84 44.58 -42.61
CA GLY A 435 -67.50 43.43 -43.45
C GLY A 435 -66.02 43.35 -43.75
N GLU A 436 -65.39 44.47 -44.11
CA GLU A 436 -63.94 44.62 -44.28
C GLU A 436 -63.22 44.38 -42.95
N THR A 437 -63.69 44.95 -41.85
CA THR A 437 -63.11 44.65 -40.53
C THR A 437 -63.38 43.22 -40.07
N LEU A 438 -64.53 42.61 -40.39
CA LEU A 438 -64.79 41.19 -40.11
C LEU A 438 -63.96 40.28 -41.00
N GLU A 439 -63.69 40.63 -42.25
CA GLU A 439 -62.78 39.91 -43.14
C GLU A 439 -61.34 40.07 -42.70
N GLU A 440 -60.89 41.26 -42.32
CA GLU A 440 -59.56 41.47 -41.75
C GLU A 440 -59.41 40.74 -40.43
N ILE A 441 -60.40 40.81 -39.53
CA ILE A 441 -60.39 40.03 -38.29
C ILE A 441 -60.42 38.53 -38.62
N SER A 442 -61.18 38.09 -39.63
CA SER A 442 -61.23 36.67 -40.05
C SER A 442 -59.91 36.22 -40.68
N ARG A 443 -59.23 37.07 -41.45
CA ARG A 443 -57.88 36.85 -41.99
C ARG A 443 -56.85 36.80 -40.88
N ILE A 444 -56.89 37.75 -39.94
CA ILE A 444 -56.03 37.76 -38.76
C ILE A 444 -56.29 36.52 -37.90
N VAL A 445 -57.54 36.09 -37.75
CA VAL A 445 -57.88 34.86 -37.01
C VAL A 445 -57.44 33.61 -37.75
N THR A 446 -57.50 33.57 -39.09
CA THR A 446 -56.98 32.45 -39.88
C THR A 446 -55.46 32.41 -39.86
N ASP A 447 -54.78 33.55 -40.00
CA ASP A 447 -53.32 33.68 -39.87
C ASP A 447 -52.85 33.35 -38.45
N ILE A 448 -53.55 33.81 -37.41
CA ILE A 448 -53.29 33.42 -36.02
C ILE A 448 -53.48 31.91 -35.88
N ASN A 449 -54.59 31.33 -36.35
CA ASN A 449 -54.81 29.89 -36.26
C ASN A 449 -53.75 29.08 -37.03
N GLN A 450 -53.32 29.57 -38.20
CA GLN A 450 -52.29 28.93 -39.01
C GLN A 450 -50.92 29.01 -38.34
N THR A 451 -50.52 30.18 -37.83
CA THR A 451 -49.28 30.34 -37.07
C THR A 451 -49.29 29.54 -35.77
N LEU A 452 -50.44 29.42 -35.10
CA LEU A 452 -50.62 28.58 -33.90
C LEU A 452 -50.48 27.09 -34.26
N LYS A 453 -51.02 26.67 -35.41
CA LYS A 453 -50.89 25.29 -35.91
C LYS A 453 -49.46 24.97 -36.32
N GLU A 454 -48.77 25.90 -36.98
CA GLU A 454 -47.35 25.78 -37.33
C GLU A 454 -46.46 25.70 -36.09
N ARG A 455 -46.66 26.60 -35.12
CA ARG A 455 -45.93 26.54 -33.83
C ARG A 455 -46.24 25.27 -33.05
N LYS A 456 -47.49 24.81 -33.05
CA LYS A 456 -47.87 23.52 -32.43
C LYS A 456 -47.18 22.35 -33.10
N ASN A 457 -47.08 22.35 -34.43
CA ASN A 457 -46.37 21.32 -35.19
C ASN A 457 -44.85 21.35 -34.99
N GLN A 458 -44.26 22.53 -34.75
CA GLN A 458 -42.84 22.67 -34.41
C GLN A 458 -42.54 22.29 -32.96
N LEU A 459 -43.43 22.63 -32.01
CA LEU A 459 -43.29 22.32 -30.59
C LEU A 459 -43.57 20.84 -30.26
N ALA A 460 -44.47 20.18 -30.98
CA ALA A 460 -44.80 18.78 -30.74
C ALA A 460 -43.58 17.82 -30.74
N PRO A 461 -42.66 17.84 -31.74
CA PRO A 461 -41.45 17.01 -31.70
C PRO A 461 -40.49 17.44 -30.60
N GLN A 462 -40.31 18.75 -30.35
CA GLN A 462 -39.45 19.22 -29.26
C GLN A 462 -39.96 18.80 -27.88
N ILE A 463 -41.27 18.81 -27.66
CA ILE A 463 -41.91 18.31 -26.42
C ILE A 463 -41.72 16.79 -26.29
N LYS A 464 -41.77 16.05 -27.41
CA LYS A 464 -41.53 14.60 -27.42
C LYS A 464 -40.07 14.28 -27.07
N ASP A 465 -39.12 15.00 -27.65
CA ASP A 465 -37.70 14.86 -27.34
C ASP A 465 -37.40 15.26 -25.88
N LEU A 466 -38.01 16.35 -25.40
CA LEU A 466 -37.88 16.78 -24.01
C LEU A 466 -38.44 15.74 -23.02
N ARG A 467 -39.56 15.07 -23.36
CA ARG A 467 -40.08 13.95 -22.57
C ARG A 467 -39.12 12.76 -22.57
N ALA A 468 -38.56 12.40 -23.73
CA ALA A 468 -37.60 11.31 -23.83
C ALA A 468 -36.31 11.59 -23.02
N VAL A 469 -35.81 12.83 -23.06
CA VAL A 469 -34.64 13.25 -22.26
C VAL A 469 -34.96 13.26 -20.78
N ARG A 470 -36.13 13.75 -20.35
CA ARG A 470 -36.56 13.69 -18.94
C ARG A 470 -36.67 12.25 -18.43
N GLN A 471 -37.19 11.35 -19.25
CA GLN A 471 -37.30 9.93 -18.90
C GLN A 471 -35.91 9.29 -18.75
N LYS A 472 -34.99 9.54 -19.70
CA LYS A 472 -33.59 9.10 -19.58
C LYS A 472 -32.89 9.68 -18.35
N TYR A 473 -33.16 10.95 -18.02
CA TYR A 473 -32.61 11.58 -16.83
C TYR A 473 -33.14 10.91 -15.55
N GLN A 474 -34.45 10.63 -15.46
CA GLN A 474 -35.02 9.91 -14.32
C GLN A 474 -34.46 8.49 -14.17
N GLU A 475 -34.30 7.75 -15.26
CA GLU A 475 -33.69 6.41 -15.23
C GLU A 475 -32.22 6.48 -14.78
N MET A 476 -31.46 7.47 -15.28
CA MET A 476 -30.07 7.69 -14.87
C MET A 476 -29.95 8.14 -13.41
N GLU A 477 -30.85 9.00 -12.94
CA GLU A 477 -30.90 9.47 -11.55
C GLU A 477 -31.25 8.32 -10.60
N GLN A 478 -32.21 7.47 -10.98
CA GLN A 478 -32.56 6.29 -10.20
C GLN A 478 -31.38 5.30 -10.09
N THR A 479 -30.74 4.98 -11.21
CA THR A 479 -29.57 4.08 -11.21
C THR A 479 -28.40 4.67 -10.43
N TYR A 480 -28.17 5.99 -10.52
CA TYR A 480 -27.18 6.69 -9.71
C TYR A 480 -27.49 6.60 -8.22
N LEU A 481 -28.73 6.86 -7.80
CA LEU A 481 -29.14 6.79 -6.40
C LEU A 481 -29.02 5.37 -5.83
N GLU A 482 -29.40 4.35 -6.63
CA GLU A 482 -29.24 2.95 -6.24
C GLU A 482 -27.76 2.57 -6.08
N LYS A 483 -26.90 2.99 -7.02
CA LYS A 483 -25.46 2.74 -6.95
C LYS A 483 -24.78 3.50 -5.81
N LYS A 484 -25.20 4.73 -5.56
CA LYS A 484 -24.74 5.53 -4.44
C LYS A 484 -25.13 4.88 -3.11
N ALA A 485 -26.38 4.43 -2.96
CA ALA A 485 -26.83 3.73 -1.77
C ALA A 485 -26.08 2.40 -1.55
N GLN A 486 -25.79 1.64 -2.62
CA GLN A 486 -24.94 0.45 -2.55
C GLN A 486 -23.54 0.80 -2.04
N TYR A 487 -22.91 1.82 -2.64
CA TYR A 487 -21.59 2.29 -2.25
C TYR A 487 -21.55 2.74 -0.78
N ASP A 488 -22.47 3.61 -0.37
CA ASP A 488 -22.55 4.15 1.00
C ASP A 488 -22.74 3.00 2.02
N ASN A 489 -23.58 2.01 1.72
CA ASN A 489 -23.75 0.84 2.59
C ASN A 489 -22.48 -0.01 2.69
N THR A 490 -21.79 -0.29 1.57
CA THR A 490 -20.52 -1.03 1.61
C THR A 490 -19.41 -0.24 2.31
N ALA A 491 -19.35 1.08 2.12
CA ALA A 491 -18.37 1.94 2.75
C ALA A 491 -18.56 1.94 4.28
N VAL A 492 -19.79 2.08 4.76
CA VAL A 492 -20.10 1.98 6.19
C VAL A 492 -19.78 0.59 6.74
N GLY A 493 -20.10 -0.47 6.00
CA GLY A 493 -19.75 -1.85 6.39
C GLY A 493 -18.24 -2.02 6.59
N LEU A 494 -17.44 -1.60 5.61
CA LEU A 494 -15.98 -1.67 5.68
C LEU A 494 -15.40 -0.77 6.79
N GLU A 495 -15.96 0.42 7.01
CA GLU A 495 -15.56 1.32 8.11
C GLU A 495 -15.80 0.63 9.48
N THR A 496 -16.94 -0.04 9.64
CA THR A 496 -17.23 -0.76 10.90
C THR A 496 -16.34 -1.98 11.10
N GLU A 497 -15.99 -2.72 10.05
CA GLU A 497 -15.04 -3.83 10.12
C GLU A 497 -13.64 -3.32 10.44
N ARG A 498 -13.21 -2.21 9.83
CA ARG A 498 -11.93 -1.56 10.13
C ARG A 498 -11.84 -1.19 11.61
N ILE A 499 -12.87 -0.52 12.15
CA ILE A 499 -12.90 -0.11 13.57
C ILE A 499 -12.84 -1.33 14.50
N LYS A 500 -13.56 -2.41 14.18
CA LYS A 500 -13.50 -3.65 14.98
C LYS A 500 -12.10 -4.27 14.96
N LEU A 501 -11.48 -4.37 13.79
CA LEU A 501 -10.12 -4.90 13.65
C LEU A 501 -9.08 -4.03 14.36
N GLU A 502 -9.23 -2.70 14.30
CA GLU A 502 -8.38 -1.77 15.04
C GLU A 502 -8.51 -1.97 16.56
N GLN A 503 -9.74 -2.16 17.07
CA GLN A 503 -9.98 -2.45 18.49
C GLN A 503 -9.41 -3.81 18.91
N GLU A 504 -9.55 -4.85 18.08
CA GLU A 504 -8.95 -6.17 18.34
C GLU A 504 -7.42 -6.10 18.32
N CYS A 505 -6.82 -5.38 17.36
CA CYS A 505 -5.38 -5.19 17.31
C CYS A 505 -4.85 -4.44 18.55
N ALA A 506 -5.56 -3.39 18.99
CA ALA A 506 -5.20 -2.66 20.21
C ALA A 506 -5.30 -3.56 21.44
N ALA A 507 -6.36 -4.36 21.56
CA ALA A 507 -6.52 -5.31 22.67
C ALA A 507 -5.40 -6.36 22.69
N PHE A 508 -5.04 -6.91 21.53
CA PHE A 508 -3.91 -7.85 21.43
C PHE A 508 -2.58 -7.20 21.76
N GLN A 509 -2.38 -5.94 21.39
CA GLN A 509 -1.16 -5.20 21.72
C GLN A 509 -1.05 -4.94 23.23
N ASP A 510 -2.14 -4.55 23.88
CA ASP A 510 -2.20 -4.39 25.33
C ASP A 510 -1.97 -5.72 26.06
N ASP A 511 -2.53 -6.82 25.56
CA ASP A 511 -2.28 -8.15 26.08
C ASP A 511 -0.81 -8.55 25.93
N CYS A 512 -0.18 -8.29 24.77
CA CYS A 512 1.24 -8.55 24.57
C CYS A 512 2.11 -7.74 25.55
N LEU A 513 1.85 -6.44 25.70
CA LEU A 513 2.59 -5.57 26.62
C LEU A 513 2.44 -6.04 28.08
N ARG A 514 1.24 -6.50 28.46
CA ARG A 514 0.99 -7.06 29.79
C ARG A 514 1.79 -8.34 30.02
N GLU A 515 1.77 -9.27 29.06
CA GLU A 515 2.50 -10.53 29.17
C GLU A 515 4.03 -10.32 29.14
N GLU A 516 4.54 -9.40 28.32
CA GLU A 516 5.95 -8.99 28.32
C GLU A 516 6.36 -8.41 29.69
N SER A 517 5.54 -7.53 30.25
CA SER A 517 5.77 -6.96 31.58
C SER A 517 5.81 -8.04 32.67
N GLN A 518 4.88 -9.00 32.62
CA GLN A 518 4.86 -10.14 33.54
C GLN A 518 6.08 -11.03 33.36
N PHE A 519 6.47 -11.31 32.12
CA PHE A 519 7.66 -12.09 31.79
C PHE A 519 8.91 -11.44 32.36
N HIS A 520 9.12 -10.15 32.13
CA HIS A 520 10.28 -9.43 32.68
C HIS A 520 10.27 -9.41 34.21
N HIS A 521 9.11 -9.21 34.83
CA HIS A 521 8.98 -9.27 36.28
C HIS A 521 9.39 -10.64 36.84
N LEU A 522 8.84 -11.72 36.28
CA LEU A 522 9.17 -13.09 36.67
C LEU A 522 10.64 -13.43 36.40
N ASN A 523 11.19 -12.97 35.28
CA ASN A 523 12.60 -13.19 34.95
C ASN A 523 13.53 -12.49 35.95
N CYS A 524 13.22 -11.24 36.33
CA CYS A 524 13.94 -10.54 37.40
C CYS A 524 13.83 -11.28 38.75
N GLN A 525 12.65 -11.79 39.10
CA GLN A 525 12.50 -12.61 40.31
C GLN A 525 13.34 -13.89 40.24
N ILE A 526 13.35 -14.58 39.10
CA ILE A 526 14.17 -15.78 38.90
C ILE A 526 15.66 -15.44 39.05
N GLN A 527 16.15 -14.34 38.46
CA GLN A 527 17.54 -13.93 38.63
C GLN A 527 17.90 -13.63 40.08
N ILE A 528 16.99 -12.98 40.84
CA ILE A 528 17.18 -12.75 42.27
C ILE A 528 17.26 -14.08 43.03
N GLU A 529 16.39 -15.04 42.73
CA GLU A 529 16.41 -16.36 43.38
C GLU A 529 17.65 -17.18 42.98
N ILE A 530 18.12 -17.11 41.74
CA ILE A 530 19.38 -17.74 41.32
C ILE A 530 20.56 -17.12 42.09
N ALA A 531 20.64 -15.79 42.18
CA ALA A 531 21.71 -15.14 42.94
C ALA A 531 21.68 -15.51 44.43
N LYS A 532 20.49 -15.68 45.02
CA LYS A 532 20.33 -16.19 46.39
C LYS A 532 20.80 -17.63 46.50
N LEU A 533 20.45 -18.49 45.54
CA LEU A 533 20.89 -19.88 45.51
C LEU A 533 22.40 -19.98 45.36
N ASP A 534 23.01 -19.24 44.44
CA ASP A 534 24.46 -19.17 44.26
C ASP A 534 25.15 -18.76 45.55
N LYS A 535 24.63 -17.74 46.24
CA LYS A 535 25.15 -17.32 47.55
C LYS A 535 25.08 -18.45 48.59
N VAL A 536 24.00 -19.22 48.63
CA VAL A 536 23.87 -20.38 49.54
C VAL A 536 24.86 -21.48 49.16
N THR A 537 25.01 -21.80 47.87
CA THR A 537 25.96 -22.81 47.41
C THR A 537 27.41 -22.42 47.73
N GLN A 538 27.77 -21.14 47.52
CA GLN A 538 29.08 -20.61 47.90
C GLN A 538 29.30 -20.68 49.41
N GLU A 539 28.28 -20.37 50.23
CA GLU A 539 28.38 -20.52 51.68
C GLU A 539 28.64 -21.98 52.09
N GLU A 540 27.93 -22.94 51.50
CA GLU A 540 28.18 -24.37 51.75
C GLU A 540 29.61 -24.79 51.34
N GLU A 541 30.13 -24.28 50.23
CA GLU A 541 31.50 -24.57 49.77
C GLU A 541 32.55 -23.96 50.71
N PHE A 542 32.34 -22.72 51.18
CA PHE A 542 33.25 -22.04 52.12
C PHE A 542 33.22 -22.67 53.52
N GLU A 543 32.06 -23.17 53.97
CA GLU A 543 31.94 -23.97 55.19
C GLU A 543 32.72 -25.29 55.08
N LYS A 544 32.59 -26.00 53.94
CA LYS A 544 33.34 -27.23 53.64
C LYS A 544 34.85 -26.99 53.46
N GLY A 545 35.29 -25.73 53.34
CA GLY A 545 36.69 -25.33 53.26
C GLY A 545 37.24 -25.21 51.83
N ASN A 546 36.38 -25.32 50.81
CA ASN A 546 36.73 -25.19 49.40
C ASN A 546 36.71 -23.71 48.95
N GLY A 547 37.50 -22.87 49.62
CA GLY A 547 37.63 -21.44 49.31
C GLY A 547 37.37 -20.52 50.51
N LYS A 548 37.49 -19.21 50.28
CA LYS A 548 37.17 -18.14 51.25
C LYS A 548 36.50 -16.98 50.53
N LEU A 549 35.52 -16.35 51.18
CA LEU A 549 34.79 -15.21 50.61
C LEU A 549 35.68 -13.97 50.41
N LEU A 550 36.40 -13.55 51.45
CA LEU A 550 37.36 -12.43 51.44
C LEU A 550 38.63 -12.84 52.20
N ARG A 551 39.70 -12.05 52.06
CA ARG A 551 40.97 -12.29 52.78
C ARG A 551 40.77 -12.39 54.30
N ASP A 552 39.88 -11.55 54.84
CA ASP A 552 39.68 -11.38 56.28
C ASP A 552 38.38 -12.06 56.78
N PHE A 553 37.51 -12.57 55.89
CA PHE A 553 36.24 -13.22 56.23
C PHE A 553 36.07 -14.52 55.46
N ARG A 554 35.83 -15.63 56.17
CA ARG A 554 35.73 -16.95 55.53
C ARG A 554 34.37 -17.17 54.88
N THR A 555 33.29 -16.77 55.55
CA THR A 555 31.91 -17.01 55.12
C THR A 555 31.09 -15.71 55.08
N PHE A 556 29.98 -15.71 54.35
CA PHE A 556 29.02 -14.61 54.35
C PHE A 556 28.44 -14.38 55.75
N GLN A 557 28.23 -15.44 56.55
CA GLN A 557 27.75 -15.34 57.92
C GLN A 557 28.71 -14.54 58.82
N GLU A 558 30.02 -14.77 58.72
CA GLU A 558 31.04 -14.01 59.48
C GLU A 558 31.06 -12.54 59.09
N LEU A 559 30.99 -12.25 57.79
CA LEU A 559 30.94 -10.89 57.26
C LEU A 559 29.68 -10.14 57.73
N TYR A 560 28.51 -10.77 57.67
CA TYR A 560 27.27 -10.14 58.13
C TYR A 560 27.24 -9.96 59.65
N LYS A 561 27.74 -10.93 60.44
CA LYS A 561 27.88 -10.74 61.89
C LYS A 561 28.77 -9.55 62.24
N ASN A 562 29.90 -9.38 61.54
CA ASN A 562 30.76 -8.22 61.76
C ASN A 562 30.05 -6.91 61.36
N LYS A 563 29.40 -6.87 60.18
CA LYS A 563 28.63 -5.68 59.77
C LYS A 563 27.49 -5.34 60.74
N VAL A 564 26.78 -6.34 61.26
CA VAL A 564 25.74 -6.14 62.28
C VAL A 564 26.36 -5.54 63.55
N ASN A 565 27.47 -6.09 64.04
CA ASN A 565 28.16 -5.54 65.21
C ASN A 565 28.62 -4.09 64.99
N GLN A 566 29.13 -3.76 63.80
CA GLN A 566 29.50 -2.39 63.44
C GLN A 566 28.27 -1.47 63.45
N GLN A 567 27.16 -1.88 62.82
CA GLN A 567 25.94 -1.07 62.81
C GLN A 567 25.31 -0.92 64.20
N GLU A 568 25.39 -1.94 65.05
CA GLU A 568 24.97 -1.85 66.44
C GLU A 568 25.83 -0.88 67.25
N SER A 569 27.16 -0.90 67.05
CA SER A 569 28.06 0.06 67.69
C SER A 569 27.78 1.49 67.25
N LEU A 570 27.57 1.71 65.94
CA LEU A 570 27.22 3.01 65.37
C LEU A 570 25.87 3.49 65.90
N THR A 571 24.88 2.61 66.00
CA THR A 571 23.58 2.93 66.58
C THR A 571 23.70 3.34 68.05
N LYS A 572 24.54 2.64 68.84
CA LYS A 572 24.82 3.01 70.23
C LYS A 572 25.52 4.38 70.32
N GLU A 573 26.44 4.65 69.41
CA GLU A 573 27.15 5.93 69.35
C GLU A 573 26.23 7.09 68.93
N LEU A 574 25.43 6.91 67.89
CA LEU A 574 24.43 7.89 67.45
C LEU A 574 23.37 8.15 68.54
N ARG A 575 22.96 7.12 69.30
CA ARG A 575 22.09 7.31 70.47
C ARG A 575 22.78 8.11 71.58
N LYS A 576 24.08 7.89 71.83
CA LYS A 576 24.86 8.71 72.76
C LYS A 576 24.94 10.16 72.29
N GLN A 577 25.28 10.38 71.02
CA GLN A 577 25.33 11.71 70.39
C GLN A 577 23.96 12.41 70.42
N GLN A 578 22.88 11.69 70.15
CA GLN A 578 21.52 12.21 70.26
C GLN A 578 21.19 12.59 71.72
N LYS A 579 21.61 11.78 72.69
CA LYS A 579 21.41 12.08 74.11
C LYS A 579 22.21 13.32 74.54
N THR A 580 23.47 13.44 74.13
CA THR A 580 24.29 14.64 74.40
C THR A 580 23.75 15.88 73.69
N LEU A 581 23.23 15.75 72.47
CA LEU A 581 22.57 16.86 71.79
C LEU A 581 21.28 17.27 72.49
N LYS A 582 20.49 16.31 72.99
CA LYS A 582 19.28 16.61 73.76
C LYS A 582 19.57 17.29 75.09
N THR A 583 20.60 16.86 75.82
CA THR A 583 21.01 17.51 77.08
C THR A 583 21.55 18.92 76.84
N ASN A 584 22.33 19.10 75.78
CA ASN A 584 23.02 20.36 75.50
C ASN A 584 22.20 21.29 74.59
N LEU A 585 21.01 20.88 74.13
CA LEU A 585 20.16 21.67 73.23
C LEU A 585 19.82 23.03 73.84
N GLY A 586 19.50 23.07 75.14
CA GLY A 586 19.22 24.31 75.87
C GLY A 586 20.41 25.27 75.82
N ASP A 587 21.60 24.77 76.16
CA ASP A 587 22.83 25.56 76.15
C ASP A 587 23.20 26.03 74.75
N TYR A 588 23.04 25.18 73.72
CA TYR A 588 23.30 25.55 72.33
C TYR A 588 22.30 26.59 71.80
N VAL A 589 21.03 26.54 72.22
CA VAL A 589 20.02 27.55 71.86
C VAL A 589 20.36 28.90 72.50
N VAL A 590 20.77 28.91 73.77
CA VAL A 590 21.23 30.13 74.46
C VAL A 590 22.48 30.68 73.78
N GLN A 591 23.47 29.82 73.50
CA GLN A 591 24.70 30.20 72.82
C GLN A 591 24.44 30.77 71.42
N ARG A 592 23.55 30.14 70.63
CA ARG A 592 23.13 30.66 69.34
C ARG A 592 22.43 32.01 69.46
N GLY A 593 21.57 32.19 70.47
CA GLY A 593 20.95 33.47 70.76
C GLY A 593 21.96 34.57 71.09
N LEU A 594 22.99 34.25 71.88
CA LEU A 594 24.11 35.16 72.18
C LEU A 594 24.91 35.52 70.92
N PHE A 595 25.20 34.55 70.05
CA PHE A 595 25.88 34.81 68.78
C PHE A 595 25.04 35.64 67.81
N ASP A 596 23.72 35.42 67.72
CA ASP A 596 22.81 36.23 66.92
C ASP A 596 22.74 37.67 67.46
N GLN A 597 22.72 37.85 68.78
CA GLN A 597 22.78 39.16 69.41
C GLN A 597 24.11 39.86 69.14
N LEU A 598 25.24 39.15 69.26
CA LEU A 598 26.57 39.66 68.92
C LEU A 598 26.65 40.06 67.45
N LEU A 599 26.11 39.25 66.55
CA LEU A 599 26.07 39.54 65.12
C LEU A 599 25.24 40.79 64.81
N LYS A 600 24.08 40.96 65.47
CA LYS A 600 23.29 42.20 65.38
C LYS A 600 24.07 43.40 65.91
N LEU A 601 24.77 43.26 67.03
CA LEU A 601 25.62 44.31 67.60
C LEU A 601 26.75 44.71 66.66
N LEU A 602 27.44 43.74 66.06
CA LEU A 602 28.49 43.96 65.08
C LEU A 602 27.95 44.61 63.80
N GLN A 603 26.78 44.18 63.33
CA GLN A 603 26.10 44.81 62.19
C GLN A 603 25.69 46.26 62.48
N CYS A 604 25.16 46.53 63.68
CA CYS A 604 24.87 47.90 64.11
C CYS A 604 26.15 48.74 64.20
N LYS A 605 27.24 48.18 64.74
CA LYS A 605 28.54 48.85 64.79
C LYS A 605 29.04 49.18 63.38
N ILE A 606 29.00 48.21 62.45
CA ILE A 606 29.37 48.44 61.04
C ILE A 606 28.52 49.54 60.40
N LYS A 607 27.21 49.55 60.65
CA LYS A 607 26.31 50.59 60.14
C LYS A 607 26.65 51.97 60.70
N LEU A 608 26.93 52.07 62.00
CA LEU A 608 27.33 53.31 62.65
C LEU A 608 28.67 53.81 62.11
N THR A 609 29.67 52.95 61.99
CA THR A 609 30.98 53.32 61.44
C THR A 609 30.87 53.78 59.98
N LYS A 610 30.03 53.12 59.17
CA LYS A 610 29.74 53.56 57.79
C LYS A 610 29.02 54.92 57.77
N SER A 611 28.05 55.14 58.65
CA SER A 611 27.39 56.45 58.73
C SER A 611 28.32 57.56 59.22
N GLU A 612 29.22 57.27 60.17
CA GLU A 612 30.24 58.24 60.61
C GLU A 612 31.23 58.56 59.48
N GLN A 613 31.66 57.56 58.71
CA GLN A 613 32.49 57.76 57.51
C GLN A 613 31.79 58.56 56.42
N ASP A 614 30.50 58.31 56.16
CA ASP A 614 29.72 59.08 55.18
C ASP A 614 29.47 60.53 55.64
N ILE A 615 29.35 60.77 56.95
CA ILE A 615 29.23 62.13 57.51
C ILE A 615 30.56 62.89 57.43
N THR A 616 31.69 62.24 57.71
CA THR A 616 33.02 62.85 57.57
C THR A 616 33.36 63.14 56.11
N LEU A 617 33.08 62.20 55.20
CA LEU A 617 33.29 62.41 53.77
C LEU A 617 32.43 63.57 53.23
N LYS A 618 31.17 63.70 53.65
CA LYS A 618 30.32 64.83 53.22
C LYS A 618 30.77 66.18 53.76
N GLN A 619 31.37 66.25 54.96
CA GLN A 619 31.97 67.49 55.48
C GLN A 619 33.27 67.86 54.73
N ASP A 620 34.07 66.88 54.34
CA ASP A 620 35.31 67.11 53.59
C ASP A 620 35.05 67.54 52.14
N PHE A 621 34.02 66.99 51.48
CA PHE A 621 33.63 67.43 50.13
C PHE A 621 33.05 68.86 50.09
N THR A 622 32.37 69.32 51.15
CA THR A 622 31.90 70.72 51.20
C THR A 622 33.00 71.76 51.44
N ASN A 623 34.13 71.35 52.05
CA ASN A 623 35.27 72.24 52.31
C ASN A 623 36.29 72.26 51.16
N ALA A 624 36.30 71.26 50.28
CA ALA A 624 37.27 71.14 49.18
C ALA A 624 36.92 71.94 47.91
N ASP A 625 35.65 72.33 47.71
CA ASP A 625 35.17 72.99 46.48
C ASP A 625 35.19 74.55 46.52
N ILE A 626 35.73 75.19 47.57
CA ILE A 626 35.66 76.66 47.75
C ILE A 626 37.01 77.42 47.70
N ALA A 627 38.17 76.76 47.68
CA ALA A 627 39.44 77.49 47.64
C ALA A 627 40.42 76.92 46.61
N GLN A 628 40.06 77.18 45.35
CA GLN A 628 40.98 77.53 44.26
C GLN A 628 42.27 78.18 44.80
N PHE A 629 43.37 77.45 44.61
CA PHE A 629 44.73 77.91 44.79
C PHE A 629 45.02 79.07 43.83
N ASP A 630 45.08 80.26 44.40
CA ASP A 630 45.78 81.43 43.86
C ASP A 630 47.30 81.17 43.88
N VAL A 631 47.98 81.55 42.80
CA VAL A 631 49.44 81.46 42.64
C VAL A 631 49.98 82.87 42.52
N GLY A 632 50.74 83.29 43.53
CA GLY A 632 51.58 84.49 43.56
C GLY A 632 52.02 84.72 45.02
N GLY A 633 53.29 84.85 45.39
CA GLY A 633 54.44 85.38 44.67
C GLY A 633 55.07 86.43 45.59
N ALA A 634 56.08 86.04 46.38
CA ALA A 634 57.15 86.85 47.00
C ALA A 634 57.90 85.99 48.04
#